data_AF-A0AA36ND53-F1
#
_entry.id   AF-A0AA36ND53-F1
#
_cell.length_a   1.000
_cell.length_b   1.000
_cell.length_c   1.000
_cell.angle_alpha   90.00
_cell.angle_beta   90.00
_cell.angle_gamma   90.00
#
_symmetry.space_group_name_H-M   'P 1'
#
loop_
_entity.id
_entity.type
_entity.pdbx_description
1 polymer ?
#
loop_
_entity_poly.entity_id
_entity_poly.type
_entity_poly.pdbx_seq_one_letter_code
_entity_poly.pdbx_strand_id
1 'polypeptide(L)'
;MPHKTQMTAEDWLYCGPNPPVLEVYSKEIDPLLRELVDVAEINYPSYVLRRGPGGPNNFFGTGVHQDFGLYPEDMRSIFGAEFFDEWFSKLDSGGGYSMINFWRPVLPMVGPVRGVPLAVCDPNTISVEDIVPQEVHGFVPGGQYNMGLKFNPKQQWYFYPEMTKDEVLIFRQFHYQPKTPQPYSSIKTVFHSAFRSPWASKDEEVRCSSEYRVPVWLK
;
A
#
# COMPACT_ATOMS: atom_id res chain seq x y z
N MET A 1 -12.41 -1.64 -6.84
CA MET A 1 -12.95 -2.26 -8.07
C MET A 1 -13.28 -3.73 -7.81
N PRO A 2 -14.23 -4.34 -8.55
CA PRO A 2 -14.52 -5.77 -8.44
C PRO A 2 -13.28 -6.61 -8.79
N HIS A 3 -12.91 -7.53 -7.92
CA HIS A 3 -11.80 -8.46 -8.12
C HIS A 3 -11.95 -9.67 -7.19
N LYS A 4 -12.30 -10.83 -7.76
CA LYS A 4 -12.37 -12.10 -7.03
C LYS A 4 -11.01 -12.79 -7.04
N THR A 5 -10.70 -13.51 -5.97
CA THR A 5 -9.46 -14.27 -5.83
C THR A 5 -9.74 -15.70 -5.44
N GLN A 6 -8.89 -16.61 -5.87
CA GLN A 6 -8.88 -18.01 -5.45
C GLN A 6 -8.13 -18.24 -4.13
N MET A 7 -7.46 -17.21 -3.61
CA MET A 7 -6.71 -17.29 -2.35
C MET A 7 -7.61 -17.65 -1.15
N THR A 8 -7.23 -18.70 -0.42
CA THR A 8 -7.85 -19.13 0.84
C THR A 8 -7.39 -18.27 2.02
N ALA A 9 -7.92 -18.51 3.23
CA ALA A 9 -7.47 -17.78 4.43
C ALA A 9 -6.00 -18.09 4.77
N GLU A 10 -5.61 -19.35 4.61
CA GLU A 10 -4.28 -19.89 4.89
C GLU A 10 -3.23 -19.39 3.90
N ASP A 11 -3.62 -19.21 2.64
CA ASP A 11 -2.75 -18.75 1.57
C ASP A 11 -2.15 -17.36 1.86
N TRP A 12 -2.92 -16.47 2.50
CA TRP A 12 -2.46 -15.14 2.90
C TRP A 12 -1.46 -15.14 4.06
N LEU A 13 -1.26 -16.29 4.72
CA LEU A 13 -0.37 -16.45 5.87
C LEU A 13 0.93 -17.16 5.52
N TYR A 14 1.02 -17.77 4.34
CA TYR A 14 2.17 -18.59 3.94
C TYR A 14 3.31 -17.75 3.35
N CYS A 15 4.51 -17.88 3.92
CA CYS A 15 5.72 -17.14 3.52
C CYS A 15 6.89 -18.04 3.09
N GLY A 16 6.62 -19.23 2.54
CA GLY A 16 7.64 -20.16 2.05
C GLY A 16 8.21 -19.81 0.67
N PRO A 17 9.07 -20.68 0.09
CA PRO A 17 9.86 -20.38 -1.11
C PRO A 17 9.06 -20.15 -2.41
N ASN A 18 7.77 -20.52 -2.48
CA ASN A 18 6.86 -20.16 -3.58
C ASN A 18 5.47 -19.93 -2.99
N PRO A 19 5.21 -18.76 -2.41
CA PRO A 19 3.99 -18.55 -1.66
C PRO A 19 2.79 -18.37 -2.60
N PRO A 20 1.56 -18.72 -2.16
CA PRO A 20 0.35 -18.51 -2.96
C PRO A 20 0.16 -17.08 -3.45
N VAL A 21 0.65 -16.06 -2.73
CA VAL A 21 0.60 -14.69 -3.23
C VAL A 21 1.38 -14.53 -4.55
N LEU A 22 2.50 -15.23 -4.70
CA LEU A 22 3.27 -15.24 -5.94
C LEU A 22 2.65 -16.18 -6.98
N GLU A 23 2.21 -17.37 -6.58
CA GLU A 23 1.74 -18.39 -7.53
C GLU A 23 0.30 -18.20 -8.03
N VAL A 24 -0.53 -17.49 -7.26
CA VAL A 24 -1.95 -17.28 -7.53
C VAL A 24 -2.24 -15.80 -7.65
N TYR A 25 -2.08 -15.04 -6.56
CA TYR A 25 -2.57 -13.66 -6.51
C TYR A 25 -1.86 -12.74 -7.50
N SER A 26 -0.54 -12.88 -7.69
CA SER A 26 0.22 -12.09 -8.67
C SER A 26 -0.32 -12.24 -10.09
N LYS A 27 -0.72 -13.47 -10.47
CA LYS A 27 -1.28 -13.79 -11.80
C LYS A 27 -2.68 -13.19 -11.96
N GLU A 28 -3.46 -13.13 -10.89
CA GLU A 28 -4.79 -12.51 -10.89
C GLU A 28 -4.72 -10.98 -11.05
N ILE A 29 -3.72 -10.33 -10.44
CA ILE A 29 -3.59 -8.86 -10.49
C ILE A 29 -2.75 -8.34 -11.67
N ASP A 30 -1.94 -9.17 -12.33
CA ASP A 30 -1.08 -8.75 -13.46
C ASP A 30 -1.87 -8.04 -14.57
N PRO A 31 -3.02 -8.57 -15.05
CA PRO A 31 -3.81 -7.88 -16.07
C PRO A 31 -4.31 -6.51 -15.61
N LEU A 32 -4.79 -6.42 -14.36
CA LEU A 32 -5.26 -5.15 -13.78
C LEU A 32 -4.12 -4.13 -13.73
N LEU A 33 -2.93 -4.56 -13.32
CA LEU A 33 -1.77 -3.69 -13.22
C LEU A 33 -1.35 -3.15 -14.59
N ARG A 34 -1.32 -4.00 -15.61
CA ARG A 34 -0.99 -3.60 -16.99
C ARG A 34 -2.02 -2.69 -17.64
N GLU A 35 -3.27 -2.76 -17.22
CA GLU A 35 -4.32 -1.81 -17.64
C GLU A 35 -4.17 -0.44 -16.98
N LEU A 36 -3.65 -0.39 -15.75
CA LEU A 36 -3.60 0.82 -14.93
C LEU A 36 -2.32 1.64 -15.11
N VAL A 37 -1.20 1.02 -15.46
CA VAL A 37 0.10 1.71 -15.60
C VAL A 37 0.86 1.22 -16.82
N ASP A 38 1.70 2.08 -17.40
CA ASP A 38 2.56 1.72 -18.54
C ASP A 38 3.78 0.92 -18.06
N VAL A 39 3.61 -0.39 -17.99
CA VAL A 39 4.60 -1.33 -17.44
C VAL A 39 5.76 -1.55 -18.40
N ALA A 40 6.99 -1.35 -17.92
CA ALA A 40 8.21 -1.91 -18.51
C ALA A 40 8.57 -3.26 -17.86
N GLU A 41 8.55 -3.33 -16.53
CA GLU A 41 8.88 -4.53 -15.75
C GLU A 41 8.07 -4.53 -14.45
N ILE A 42 7.71 -5.72 -13.97
CA ILE A 42 7.03 -5.92 -12.69
C ILE A 42 7.84 -6.92 -11.88
N ASN A 43 8.14 -6.60 -10.61
CA ASN A 43 8.79 -7.53 -9.70
C ASN A 43 7.77 -7.94 -8.64
N TYR A 44 7.21 -9.15 -8.74
CA TYR A 44 6.23 -9.66 -7.79
C TYR A 44 6.91 -10.17 -6.51
N PRO A 45 6.65 -9.58 -5.33
CA PRO A 45 7.28 -10.05 -4.10
C PRO A 45 6.69 -11.38 -3.63
N SER A 46 7.51 -12.20 -2.97
CA SER A 46 7.07 -13.41 -2.26
C SER A 46 6.49 -13.10 -0.87
N TYR A 47 6.04 -11.87 -0.64
CA TYR A 47 5.56 -11.42 0.67
C TYR A 47 4.29 -10.58 0.53
N VAL A 48 3.37 -10.78 1.47
CA VAL A 48 2.14 -10.02 1.61
C VAL A 48 1.94 -9.65 3.06
N LEU A 49 1.47 -8.44 3.31
CA LEU A 49 1.09 -8.01 4.64
C LEU A 49 -0.32 -8.52 4.93
N ARG A 50 -0.46 -9.32 5.99
CA ARG A 50 -1.75 -9.83 6.47
C ARG A 50 -2.07 -9.27 7.85
N ARG A 51 -3.22 -8.59 7.98
CA ARG A 51 -3.66 -7.90 9.20
C ARG A 51 -5.04 -8.31 9.67
N GLY A 52 -5.23 -8.39 10.99
CA GLY A 52 -6.47 -8.83 11.63
C GLY A 52 -6.48 -10.32 12.01
N PRO A 53 -7.59 -10.83 12.56
CA PRO A 53 -7.66 -12.13 13.22
C PRO A 53 -7.06 -13.29 12.42
N GLY A 54 -6.43 -14.23 13.13
CA GLY A 54 -5.76 -15.40 12.53
C GLY A 54 -4.39 -15.12 11.92
N GLY A 55 -3.98 -13.84 11.81
CA GLY A 55 -2.66 -13.45 11.33
C GLY A 55 -1.70 -12.99 12.44
N PRO A 56 -0.42 -12.80 12.10
CA PRO A 56 0.59 -12.33 13.06
C PRO A 56 0.43 -10.85 13.43
N ASN A 57 -0.27 -10.05 12.60
CA ASN A 57 -0.42 -8.61 12.79
C ASN A 57 -1.88 -8.23 13.15
N ASN A 58 -2.22 -8.23 14.42
CA ASN A 58 -3.58 -7.89 14.89
C ASN A 58 -3.81 -6.39 15.14
N PHE A 59 -3.03 -5.54 14.46
CA PHE A 59 -3.15 -4.08 14.53
C PHE A 59 -3.36 -3.46 13.15
N PHE A 60 -3.85 -2.24 13.15
CA PHE A 60 -4.14 -1.45 11.95
C PHE A 60 -3.41 -0.11 12.02
N GLY A 61 -2.88 0.37 10.90
CA GLY A 61 -2.20 1.67 10.84
C GLY A 61 -3.21 2.81 10.97
N THR A 62 -3.45 3.29 12.20
CA THR A 62 -4.40 4.38 12.49
C THR A 62 -3.79 5.76 12.47
N GLY A 63 -2.46 5.87 12.34
CA GLY A 63 -1.81 7.13 11.97
C GLY A 63 -2.06 7.41 10.49
N VAL A 64 -2.14 8.69 10.11
CA VAL A 64 -2.09 9.06 8.69
C VAL A 64 -0.67 8.85 8.20
N HIS A 65 -0.50 8.03 7.17
CA HIS A 65 0.82 7.71 6.64
C HIS A 65 0.79 7.38 5.15
N GLN A 66 1.97 7.46 4.55
CA GLN A 66 2.35 6.75 3.35
C GLN A 66 3.60 5.94 3.69
N ASP A 67 3.59 4.63 3.42
CA ASP A 67 4.57 3.67 3.96
C ASP A 67 6.01 3.82 3.47
N PHE A 68 6.21 4.59 2.41
CA PHE A 68 7.50 4.75 1.77
C PHE A 68 8.00 6.19 1.88
N GLY A 69 9.05 6.51 1.13
CA GLY A 69 9.55 7.86 0.95
C GLY A 69 8.69 8.72 0.03
N LEU A 70 8.97 10.03 0.02
CA LEU A 70 8.44 10.94 -0.99
C LEU A 70 9.38 10.97 -2.20
N TYR A 71 10.69 11.00 -1.96
CA TYR A 71 11.74 11.05 -2.97
C TYR A 71 12.53 9.74 -3.02
N PRO A 72 13.27 9.45 -4.11
CA PRO A 72 14.10 8.26 -4.20
C PRO A 72 15.05 8.07 -3.02
N GLU A 73 15.68 9.14 -2.53
CA GLU A 73 16.67 9.11 -1.46
C GLU A 73 16.10 8.57 -0.13
N ASP A 74 14.82 8.85 0.11
CA ASP A 74 14.09 8.37 1.29
C ASP A 74 13.97 6.84 1.32
N MET A 75 14.01 6.19 0.15
CA MET A 75 13.86 4.74 0.00
C MET A 75 15.06 3.97 0.57
N ARG A 76 16.20 4.62 0.79
CA ARG A 76 17.40 3.98 1.36
C ARG A 76 17.13 3.36 2.73
N SER A 77 16.35 4.05 3.55
CA SER A 77 15.97 3.58 4.89
C SER A 77 15.05 2.34 4.85
N ILE A 78 14.32 2.15 3.75
CA ILE A 78 13.32 1.10 3.58
C ILE A 78 13.94 -0.15 2.95
N PHE A 79 14.81 0.07 1.96
CA PHE A 79 15.43 -0.99 1.17
C PHE A 79 16.72 -1.53 1.78
N GLY A 80 17.36 -0.78 2.67
CA GLY A 80 18.72 -1.09 3.12
C GLY A 80 19.76 -0.73 2.06
N ALA A 81 21.02 -0.61 2.47
CA ALA A 81 22.08 -0.04 1.63
C ALA A 81 22.31 -0.82 0.32
N GLU A 82 22.44 -2.15 0.39
CA GLU A 82 22.80 -2.97 -0.77
C GLU A 82 21.72 -2.95 -1.87
N PHE A 83 20.45 -3.20 -1.51
CA PHE A 83 19.35 -3.16 -2.48
C PHE A 83 19.08 -1.75 -2.99
N PHE A 84 19.27 -0.73 -2.14
CA PHE A 84 19.08 0.67 -2.55
C PHE A 84 20.04 1.07 -3.67
N ASP A 85 21.33 0.76 -3.57
CA ASP A 85 22.31 1.20 -4.57
C ASP A 85 22.01 0.60 -5.95
N GLU A 86 21.65 -0.68 -6.02
CA GLU A 86 21.21 -1.35 -7.25
C GLU A 86 19.93 -0.70 -7.79
N TRP A 87 18.88 -0.58 -6.96
CA TRP A 87 17.60 0.01 -7.35
C TRP A 87 17.75 1.46 -7.83
N PHE A 88 18.50 2.28 -7.10
CA PHE A 88 18.69 3.70 -7.39
C PHE A 88 19.44 3.88 -8.71
N SER A 89 20.45 3.06 -8.99
CA SER A 89 21.20 3.11 -10.26
C SER A 89 20.31 2.86 -11.49
N LYS A 90 19.23 2.07 -11.34
CA LYS A 90 18.29 1.76 -12.42
C LYS A 90 17.33 2.91 -12.70
N LEU A 91 17.04 3.79 -11.73
CA LEU A 91 16.12 4.93 -11.91
C LEU A 91 16.54 5.87 -13.04
N ASP A 92 17.84 6.15 -13.17
CA ASP A 92 18.38 7.07 -14.20
C ASP A 92 18.24 6.52 -15.62
N SER A 93 18.11 5.19 -15.75
CA SER A 93 18.01 4.48 -17.02
C SER A 93 16.57 4.12 -17.43
N GLY A 94 15.62 4.23 -16.51
CA GLY A 94 14.23 3.79 -16.70
C GLY A 94 13.24 4.93 -16.97
N GLY A 95 12.02 4.59 -17.36
CA GLY A 95 10.93 5.56 -17.58
C GLY A 95 10.23 6.02 -16.29
N GLY A 96 10.57 5.39 -15.17
CA GLY A 96 10.06 5.71 -13.83
C GLY A 96 9.88 4.46 -12.98
N TYR A 97 9.39 4.66 -11.77
CA TYR A 97 9.16 3.58 -10.83
C TYR A 97 7.93 3.87 -9.98
N SER A 98 7.14 2.85 -9.68
CA SER A 98 6.03 2.95 -8.74
C SER A 98 5.96 1.74 -7.82
N MET A 99 5.57 1.98 -6.57
CA MET A 99 5.10 0.93 -5.68
C MET A 99 3.57 0.97 -5.68
N ILE A 100 2.92 -0.08 -6.19
CA ILE A 100 1.46 -0.17 -6.27
C ILE A 100 0.95 -1.09 -5.17
N ASN A 101 0.06 -0.60 -4.31
CA ASN A 101 -0.58 -1.41 -3.28
C ASN A 101 -1.91 -1.96 -3.78
N PHE A 102 -2.12 -3.25 -3.53
CA PHE A 102 -3.39 -3.93 -3.67
C PHE A 102 -3.91 -4.25 -2.28
N TRP A 103 -4.81 -3.40 -1.78
CA TRP A 103 -5.45 -3.56 -0.48
C TRP A 103 -6.81 -4.21 -0.63
N ARG A 104 -7.09 -5.25 0.15
CA ARG A 104 -8.41 -5.90 0.15
C ARG A 104 -8.77 -6.56 1.49
N PRO A 105 -10.07 -6.70 1.80
CA PRO A 105 -10.54 -7.67 2.77
C PRO A 105 -10.26 -9.09 2.26
N VAL A 106 -9.96 -10.01 3.17
CA VAL A 106 -9.64 -11.41 2.83
C VAL A 106 -10.30 -12.37 3.80
N LEU A 107 -10.37 -13.65 3.43
CA LEU A 107 -10.80 -14.70 4.34
C LEU A 107 -9.91 -14.74 5.60
N PRO A 108 -10.46 -15.07 6.79
CA PRO A 108 -11.79 -15.62 7.03
C PRO A 108 -12.92 -14.58 7.15
N MET A 109 -12.68 -13.32 6.78
CA MET A 109 -13.72 -12.29 6.83
C MET A 109 -14.90 -12.64 5.91
N VAL A 110 -16.11 -12.68 6.45
CA VAL A 110 -17.32 -13.03 5.72
C VAL A 110 -18.10 -11.79 5.29
N GLY A 111 -18.30 -10.86 6.21
CA GLY A 111 -19.02 -9.62 5.99
C GLY A 111 -18.18 -8.54 5.32
N PRO A 112 -18.79 -7.41 4.97
CA PRO A 112 -18.07 -6.26 4.47
C PRO A 112 -17.32 -5.51 5.58
N VAL A 113 -16.29 -4.74 5.21
CA VAL A 113 -15.52 -3.94 6.17
C VAL A 113 -16.32 -2.74 6.63
N ARG A 114 -16.90 -2.84 7.83
CA ARG A 114 -17.64 -1.74 8.49
C ARG A 114 -16.89 -1.15 9.68
N GLY A 115 -16.30 -1.99 10.53
CA GLY A 115 -15.69 -1.56 11.79
C GLY A 115 -14.46 -0.67 11.63
N VAL A 116 -13.48 -1.14 10.85
CA VAL A 116 -12.20 -0.45 10.65
C VAL A 116 -11.86 -0.36 9.16
N PRO A 117 -12.55 0.46 8.35
CA PRO A 117 -12.22 0.65 6.93
C PRO A 117 -10.85 1.31 6.71
N LEU A 118 -10.41 1.31 5.45
CA LEU A 118 -9.25 2.07 4.99
C LEU A 118 -9.73 3.38 4.36
N ALA A 119 -9.26 4.50 4.88
CA ALA A 119 -9.37 5.80 4.24
C ALA A 119 -8.12 6.09 3.41
N VAL A 120 -8.31 6.74 2.27
CA VAL A 120 -7.27 7.22 1.35
C VAL A 120 -7.49 8.71 1.08
N CYS A 121 -6.42 9.48 0.99
CA CYS A 121 -6.47 10.90 0.62
C CYS A 121 -6.23 11.06 -0.88
N ASP A 122 -7.03 11.89 -1.56
CA ASP A 122 -6.77 12.25 -2.95
C ASP A 122 -5.43 13.01 -3.04
N PRO A 123 -4.43 12.47 -3.74
CA PRO A 123 -3.11 13.08 -3.79
C PRO A 123 -3.10 14.44 -4.51
N ASN A 124 -4.11 14.76 -5.33
CA ASN A 124 -4.23 16.07 -5.97
C ASN A 124 -4.65 17.18 -5.01
N THR A 125 -5.05 16.83 -3.79
CA THR A 125 -5.47 17.76 -2.74
C THR A 125 -4.42 17.98 -1.66
N ILE A 126 -3.24 17.36 -1.82
CA ILE A 126 -2.14 17.40 -0.87
C ILE A 126 -1.12 18.47 -1.28
N SER A 127 -0.74 19.31 -0.32
CA SER A 127 0.40 20.23 -0.44
C SER A 127 1.68 19.52 -0.01
N VAL A 128 2.78 19.71 -0.73
CA VAL A 128 4.08 19.11 -0.35
C VAL A 128 4.56 19.61 1.03
N GLU A 129 4.18 20.82 1.41
CA GLU A 129 4.49 21.45 2.70
C GLU A 129 3.78 20.81 3.90
N ASP A 130 2.70 20.08 3.62
CA ASP A 130 1.95 19.31 4.64
C ASP A 130 2.61 17.96 4.92
N ILE A 131 3.50 17.49 4.04
CA ILE A 131 4.17 16.20 4.19
C ILE A 131 5.31 16.32 5.20
N VAL A 132 5.36 15.38 6.14
CA VAL A 132 6.36 15.37 7.22
C VAL A 132 7.02 14.00 7.30
N PRO A 133 8.34 13.90 7.13
CA PRO A 133 9.07 12.70 7.47
C PRO A 133 8.83 12.26 8.92
N GLN A 134 8.60 10.97 9.13
CA GLN A 134 8.47 10.38 10.47
C GLN A 134 9.25 9.08 10.58
N GLU A 135 9.69 8.81 11.80
CA GLU A 135 10.25 7.53 12.19
C GLU A 135 9.31 6.90 13.23
N VAL A 136 8.76 5.75 12.90
CA VAL A 136 7.76 5.07 13.73
C VAL A 136 8.39 3.88 14.41
N HIS A 137 8.46 3.92 15.74
CA HIS A 137 9.02 2.84 16.55
C HIS A 137 7.92 1.92 17.13
N GLY A 138 8.31 0.69 17.48
CA GLY A 138 7.43 -0.27 18.17
C GLY A 138 6.59 -1.16 17.25
N PHE A 139 6.62 -0.93 15.93
CA PHE A 139 5.95 -1.78 14.94
C PHE A 139 6.89 -2.82 14.31
N VAL A 140 8.15 -2.43 14.09
CA VAL A 140 9.22 -3.29 13.57
C VAL A 140 10.51 -3.04 14.35
N PRO A 141 11.41 -4.03 14.48
CA PRO A 141 12.73 -3.81 15.07
C PRO A 141 13.48 -2.70 14.34
N GLY A 142 14.05 -1.75 15.10
CA GLY A 142 14.79 -0.61 14.52
C GLY A 142 13.92 0.58 14.08
N GLY A 143 12.60 0.46 14.12
CA GLY A 143 11.70 1.50 13.63
C GLY A 143 11.49 1.45 12.11
N GLN A 144 10.55 2.24 11.62
CA GLN A 144 10.24 2.35 10.20
C GLN A 144 10.15 3.82 9.81
N TYR A 145 10.89 4.20 8.77
CA TYR A 145 10.76 5.52 8.16
C TYR A 145 9.55 5.54 7.22
N ASN A 146 8.72 6.57 7.35
CA ASN A 146 7.56 6.78 6.48
C ASN A 146 7.22 8.28 6.40
N MET A 147 6.19 8.63 5.63
CA MET A 147 5.71 10.00 5.53
C MET A 147 4.40 10.17 6.29
N GLY A 148 4.29 11.24 7.06
CA GLY A 148 3.07 11.72 7.71
C GLY A 148 2.49 12.93 7.00
N LEU A 149 1.28 13.31 7.38
CA LEU A 149 0.57 14.42 6.76
C LEU A 149 -0.05 15.33 7.82
N LYS A 150 0.30 16.61 7.79
CA LYS A 150 -0.35 17.65 8.61
C LYS A 150 -1.80 17.81 8.16
N PHE A 151 -2.68 18.17 9.10
CA PHE A 151 -4.05 18.50 8.75
C PHE A 151 -4.11 19.74 7.85
N ASN A 152 -4.82 19.63 6.74
CA ASN A 152 -5.17 20.74 5.88
C ASN A 152 -6.63 20.58 5.41
N PRO A 153 -7.52 21.58 5.61
CA PRO A 153 -8.94 21.46 5.25
C PRO A 153 -9.19 21.27 3.75
N LYS A 154 -8.18 21.48 2.88
CA LYS A 154 -8.27 21.20 1.44
C LYS A 154 -8.18 19.70 1.12
N GLN A 155 -7.61 18.89 2.02
CA GLN A 155 -7.44 17.45 1.82
C GLN A 155 -8.78 16.77 1.68
N GLN A 156 -8.94 16.00 0.62
CA GLN A 156 -10.15 15.21 0.38
C GLN A 156 -9.87 13.75 0.70
N TRP A 157 -10.58 13.27 1.72
CA TRP A 157 -10.48 11.90 2.21
C TRP A 157 -11.67 11.08 1.76
N TYR A 158 -11.38 9.89 1.27
CA TYR A 158 -12.34 8.92 0.78
C TYR A 158 -12.12 7.60 1.50
N PHE A 159 -13.19 6.86 1.73
CA PHE A 159 -13.10 5.45 2.13
C PHE A 159 -14.15 4.69 1.34
N TYR A 160 -13.94 3.39 1.16
CA TYR A 160 -14.90 2.56 0.45
C TYR A 160 -15.82 1.86 1.45
N PRO A 161 -17.05 2.38 1.69
CA PRO A 161 -17.96 1.80 2.67
C PRO A 161 -18.34 0.39 2.25
N GLU A 162 -18.42 -0.50 3.24
CA GLU A 162 -18.87 -1.87 3.06
C GLU A 162 -18.08 -2.69 2.01
N MET A 163 -16.79 -2.39 1.83
CA MET A 163 -15.94 -3.14 0.92
C MET A 163 -15.89 -4.62 1.32
N THR A 164 -16.09 -5.49 0.34
CA THR A 164 -16.12 -6.95 0.52
C THR A 164 -14.81 -7.60 0.08
N LYS A 165 -14.66 -8.88 0.42
CA LYS A 165 -13.55 -9.72 -0.07
C LYS A 165 -13.60 -9.98 -1.58
N ASP A 166 -14.57 -9.49 -2.35
CA ASP A 166 -14.64 -9.65 -3.81
C ASP A 166 -14.21 -8.36 -4.54
N GLU A 167 -13.54 -7.47 -3.81
CA GLU A 167 -13.11 -6.17 -4.29
C GLU A 167 -11.66 -5.90 -3.89
N VAL A 168 -11.00 -5.01 -4.64
CA VAL A 168 -9.64 -4.54 -4.36
C VAL A 168 -9.55 -3.02 -4.51
N LEU A 169 -8.84 -2.37 -3.60
CA LEU A 169 -8.40 -0.98 -3.72
C LEU A 169 -6.96 -0.98 -4.21
N ILE A 170 -6.70 -0.20 -5.26
CA ILE A 170 -5.40 -0.10 -5.89
C ILE A 170 -4.94 1.35 -5.80
N PHE A 171 -3.76 1.58 -5.24
CA PHE A 171 -3.22 2.93 -5.10
C PHE A 171 -1.70 2.94 -5.08
N ARG A 172 -1.11 4.08 -5.45
CA ARG A 172 0.35 4.28 -5.42
C ARG A 172 0.80 4.57 -4.00
N GLN A 173 1.71 3.74 -3.51
CA GLN A 173 2.43 3.98 -2.27
C GLN A 173 3.75 4.72 -2.50
N PHE A 174 4.37 4.59 -3.68
CA PHE A 174 5.55 5.37 -4.08
C PHE A 174 5.46 5.65 -5.58
N HIS A 175 5.98 6.79 -6.03
CA HIS A 175 6.04 7.12 -7.45
C HIS A 175 7.23 8.04 -7.73
N TYR A 176 8.05 7.63 -8.69
CA TYR A 176 9.13 8.43 -9.26
C TYR A 176 8.97 8.48 -10.76
N GLN A 177 9.10 9.70 -11.31
CA GLN A 177 9.14 9.96 -12.74
C GLN A 177 10.39 10.80 -13.03
N PRO A 178 11.28 10.37 -13.94
CA PRO A 178 12.48 11.10 -14.30
C PRO A 178 12.16 12.53 -14.74
N LYS A 179 13.07 13.46 -14.45
CA LYS A 179 12.98 14.88 -14.84
C LYS A 179 11.79 15.64 -14.22
N THR A 180 11.10 15.06 -13.23
CA THR A 180 10.12 15.80 -12.42
C THR A 180 10.86 16.73 -11.46
N PRO A 181 10.66 18.06 -11.54
CA PRO A 181 11.32 18.99 -10.63
C PRO A 181 10.94 18.72 -9.17
N GLN A 182 11.93 18.86 -8.28
CA GLN A 182 11.71 18.86 -6.84
C GLN A 182 11.78 20.30 -6.28
N PRO A 183 10.97 20.66 -5.27
CA PRO A 183 9.93 19.83 -4.66
C PRO A 183 8.77 19.54 -5.62
N TYR A 184 8.10 18.41 -5.45
CA TYR A 184 7.00 18.02 -6.33
C TYR A 184 5.84 19.01 -6.25
N SER A 185 5.41 19.52 -7.41
CA SER A 185 4.23 20.38 -7.54
C SER A 185 2.90 19.61 -7.51
N SER A 186 2.95 18.30 -7.72
CA SER A 186 1.79 17.40 -7.63
C SER A 186 2.23 16.10 -6.98
N ILE A 187 1.56 15.75 -5.88
CA ILE A 187 1.75 14.48 -5.21
C ILE A 187 1.06 13.37 -6.02
N LYS A 188 1.71 12.21 -6.10
CA LYS A 188 1.18 11.02 -6.79
C LYS A 188 1.03 9.81 -5.88
N THR A 189 1.48 9.91 -4.64
CA THR A 189 1.41 8.87 -3.62
C THR A 189 0.21 9.09 -2.70
N VAL A 190 -0.41 8.00 -2.28
CA VAL A 190 -1.66 8.04 -1.54
C VAL A 190 -1.40 7.83 -0.06
N PHE A 191 -1.62 8.89 0.71
CA PHE A 191 -1.71 8.81 2.16
C PHE A 191 -2.99 8.07 2.55
N HIS A 192 -2.88 7.23 3.57
CA HIS A 192 -3.99 6.41 4.02
C HIS A 192 -3.94 6.21 5.53
N SER A 193 -5.09 5.80 6.06
CA SER A 193 -5.24 5.49 7.47
C SER A 193 -6.41 4.55 7.70
N ALA A 194 -6.25 3.63 8.63
CA ALA A 194 -7.37 2.89 9.19
C ALA A 194 -8.07 3.76 10.24
N PHE A 195 -9.40 3.83 10.21
CA PHE A 195 -10.15 4.56 11.22
C PHE A 195 -11.28 3.70 11.78
N ARG A 196 -11.65 3.92 13.04
CA ARG A 196 -12.84 3.30 13.62
C ARG A 196 -14.06 4.02 13.08
N SER A 197 -14.89 3.30 12.32
CA SER A 197 -16.12 3.86 11.78
C SER A 197 -17.08 4.24 12.91
N PRO A 198 -17.59 5.49 12.96
CA PRO A 198 -18.62 5.87 13.92
C PRO A 198 -19.99 5.24 13.61
N TRP A 199 -20.14 4.66 12.42
CA TRP A 199 -21.37 4.01 11.95
C TRP A 199 -21.40 2.50 12.17
N ALA A 200 -20.27 1.92 12.61
CA ALA A 200 -20.16 0.49 12.88
C ALA A 200 -20.90 0.10 14.16
N SER A 201 -21.59 -1.04 14.13
CA SER A 201 -22.04 -1.73 15.35
C SER A 201 -20.86 -2.08 16.26
N LYS A 202 -21.12 -2.25 17.56
CA LYS A 202 -20.12 -2.77 18.51
C LYS A 202 -19.77 -4.24 18.23
N ASP A 203 -20.70 -4.97 17.61
CA ASP A 203 -20.57 -6.39 17.30
C ASP A 203 -20.12 -6.63 15.84
N GLU A 204 -19.61 -5.60 15.16
CA GLU A 204 -19.07 -5.79 13.80
C GLU A 204 -17.92 -6.79 13.79
N GLU A 205 -17.89 -7.58 12.72
CA GLU A 205 -16.78 -8.47 12.43
C GLU A 205 -15.46 -7.68 12.38
N VAL A 206 -14.44 -8.19 13.07
CA VAL A 206 -13.12 -7.57 13.07
C VAL A 206 -12.51 -7.72 11.68
N ARG A 207 -12.12 -6.58 11.09
CA ARG A 207 -11.49 -6.55 9.76
C ARG A 207 -10.34 -7.56 9.67
N CYS A 208 -10.35 -8.34 8.60
CA CYS A 208 -9.23 -9.15 8.16
C CYS A 208 -8.90 -8.75 6.71
N SER A 209 -7.67 -8.28 6.48
CA SER A 209 -7.25 -7.66 5.22
C SER A 209 -5.82 -8.01 4.83
N SER A 210 -5.53 -7.91 3.53
CA SER A 210 -4.17 -8.01 2.99
C SER A 210 -3.75 -6.75 2.23
N GLU A 211 -2.44 -6.55 2.16
CA GLU A 211 -1.76 -5.54 1.36
C GLU A 211 -0.64 -6.21 0.57
N TYR A 212 -0.76 -6.20 -0.76
CA TYR A 212 0.29 -6.68 -1.65
C TYR A 212 0.89 -5.50 -2.38
N ARG A 213 2.16 -5.22 -2.09
CA ARG A 213 2.87 -4.02 -2.56
C ARG A 213 3.79 -4.43 -3.69
N VAL A 214 3.46 -4.03 -4.91
CA VAL A 214 4.12 -4.52 -6.13
C VAL A 214 5.00 -3.41 -6.73
N PRO A 215 6.33 -3.61 -6.75
CA PRO A 215 7.26 -2.82 -7.55
C PRO A 215 6.96 -2.87 -9.05
N VAL A 216 6.91 -1.70 -9.69
CA VAL A 216 6.71 -1.57 -11.13
C VAL A 216 7.69 -0.56 -11.70
N TRP A 217 8.47 -1.00 -12.68
CA TRP A 217 9.24 -0.11 -13.55
C TRP A 217 8.36 0.37 -14.69
N LEU A 218 8.34 1.68 -14.91
CA LEU A 218 7.52 2.33 -15.92
C LEU A 218 8.31 2.54 -17.22
N LYS A 219 7.60 2.57 -18.35
CA LYS A 219 8.17 2.92 -19.66
C LYS A 219 8.50 4.40 -19.78
#